data_AF-A0A3E1BQ45-F1
#
_entry.id   AF-A0A3E1BQ45-F1
#
_cell.length_a   1.000
_cell.length_b   1.000
_cell.length_c   1.000
_cell.angle_alpha   90.00
_cell.angle_beta   90.00
_cell.angle_gamma   90.00
#
_symmetry.space_group_name_H-M   'P 1'
#
loop_
_entity.id
_entity.type
_entity.pdbx_description
1 polymer ?
#
loop_
_entity_poly.entity_id
_entity_poly.type
_entity_poly.pdbx_seq_one_letter_code
_entity_poly.pdbx_strand_id
1 'polypeptide(L)'
;MTPELLDELWPILPSQISEGSQELAIYEQLLLNTEGSDATVGDLSRTASLKLVLETARASSSRPDPMAVRWHLFSSQTFGDDDLDRQRVRWEAYHCHDFMQIAAAALLEWALVLMGEQDTGLTLAEIRGKVWERLGSGVGADEEWSTYQRSIDPRTFDYQEAWSRLTGRRGTPEEKAWDAISAVAALFERVAQDEDLGEVMRRELPGAGNARSILTEMNWFVDNAGEPVRDLITAYVVDRIILRHSWVAMQKLRRQKDYTFLFEVRDGRLLRRNGYVPVATTPRLNPAIQFLVDVGLVDDEGLTERARELLGEAA
;
A
#
# COMPACT_ATOMS: atom_id res chain seq x y z
N MET A 1 23.43 -1.08 -28.36
CA MET A 1 22.41 -0.20 -28.97
C MET A 1 23.07 1.16 -29.13
N THR A 2 23.16 1.69 -30.34
CA THR A 2 23.76 3.02 -30.56
C THR A 2 22.66 4.10 -30.50
N PRO A 3 23.00 5.36 -30.19
CA PRO A 3 22.04 6.47 -30.20
C PRO A 3 21.27 6.59 -31.52
N GLU A 4 21.93 6.38 -32.66
CA GLU A 4 21.26 6.48 -33.97
C GLU A 4 20.18 5.40 -34.17
N LEU A 5 20.38 4.22 -33.58
CA LEU A 5 19.41 3.11 -33.62
C LEU A 5 18.21 3.34 -32.69
N LEU A 6 18.36 4.19 -31.67
CA LEU A 6 17.26 4.62 -30.82
C LEU A 6 16.40 5.68 -31.53
N ASP A 7 17.03 6.58 -32.30
CA ASP A 7 16.33 7.60 -33.08
C ASP A 7 15.44 6.97 -34.17
N GLU A 8 15.87 5.86 -34.79
CA GLU A 8 15.06 5.09 -35.74
C GLU A 8 13.80 4.48 -35.10
N LEU A 9 13.81 4.22 -33.79
CA LEU A 9 12.68 3.69 -33.03
C LEU A 9 11.81 4.79 -32.42
N TRP A 10 12.19 6.06 -32.56
CA TRP A 10 11.39 7.17 -32.06
C TRP A 10 9.93 7.14 -32.54
N PRO A 11 9.62 6.89 -33.84
CA PRO A 11 8.24 6.92 -34.33
C PRO A 11 7.33 5.81 -33.81
N ILE A 12 7.88 4.75 -33.20
CA ILE A 12 7.10 3.64 -32.65
C ILE A 12 6.79 3.81 -31.15
N LEU A 13 7.20 4.93 -30.55
CA LEU A 13 6.87 5.22 -29.16
C LEU A 13 5.38 5.52 -29.01
N PRO A 14 4.72 5.08 -27.92
CA PRO A 14 3.31 5.40 -27.66
C PRO A 14 3.02 6.90 -27.69
N SER A 15 3.94 7.73 -27.21
CA SER A 15 3.83 9.19 -27.24
C SER A 15 3.92 9.82 -28.64
N GLN A 16 4.20 9.03 -29.68
CA GLN A 16 4.20 9.46 -31.08
C GLN A 16 2.95 8.99 -31.84
N ILE A 17 1.99 8.34 -31.17
CA ILE A 17 0.71 8.00 -31.78
C ILE A 17 -0.02 9.31 -32.12
N SER A 18 -0.25 9.53 -33.42
CA SER A 18 -0.91 10.75 -33.89
C SER A 18 -2.33 10.88 -33.34
N GLU A 19 -2.69 12.07 -32.89
CA GLU A 19 -4.07 12.42 -32.57
C GLU A 19 -5.00 12.14 -33.76
N GLY A 20 -6.19 11.58 -33.48
CA GLY A 20 -7.16 11.20 -34.50
C GLY A 20 -6.77 9.99 -35.36
N SER A 21 -5.66 9.30 -35.07
CA SER A 21 -5.28 8.09 -35.78
C SER A 21 -6.18 6.90 -35.44
N GLN A 22 -6.26 5.94 -36.37
CA GLN A 22 -6.99 4.69 -36.15
C GLN A 22 -6.37 3.85 -35.02
N GLU A 23 -5.04 3.90 -34.85
CA GLU A 23 -4.35 3.21 -33.76
C GLU A 23 -4.80 3.74 -32.40
N LEU A 24 -4.84 5.07 -32.25
CA LEU A 24 -5.30 5.72 -31.02
C LEU A 24 -6.74 5.36 -30.68
N ALA A 25 -7.62 5.38 -31.69
CA ALA A 25 -9.02 5.00 -31.54
C ALA A 25 -9.17 3.55 -31.06
N ILE A 26 -8.33 2.62 -31.54
CA ILE A 26 -8.34 1.21 -31.08
C ILE A 26 -7.90 1.11 -29.62
N TYR A 27 -6.85 1.83 -29.21
CA TYR A 27 -6.40 1.82 -27.82
C TYR A 27 -7.49 2.33 -26.86
N GLU A 28 -8.13 3.44 -27.21
CA GLU A 28 -9.24 3.99 -26.40
C GLU A 28 -10.43 3.04 -26.36
N GLN A 29 -10.79 2.45 -27.49
CA GLN A 29 -11.88 1.47 -27.53
C GLN A 29 -11.59 0.27 -26.63
N LEU A 30 -10.37 -0.26 -26.67
CA LEU A 30 -9.97 -1.43 -25.88
C LEU A 30 -9.92 -1.14 -24.38
N LEU A 31 -9.54 0.07 -23.98
CA LEU A 31 -9.17 0.38 -22.59
C LEU A 31 -10.18 1.26 -21.84
N LEU A 32 -11.02 2.01 -22.56
CA LEU A 32 -11.98 2.95 -21.97
C LEU A 32 -13.43 2.65 -22.35
N ASN A 33 -13.65 2.01 -23.51
CA ASN A 33 -14.97 1.73 -24.06
C ASN A 33 -15.20 0.24 -24.32
N THR A 34 -14.90 -0.60 -23.31
CA THR A 34 -15.36 -2.00 -23.31
C THR A 34 -16.86 -2.08 -23.02
N GLU A 35 -17.67 -1.65 -23.98
CA GLU A 35 -19.11 -1.88 -24.01
C GLU A 35 -19.41 -3.11 -24.88
N GLY A 36 -20.27 -4.01 -24.40
CA GLY A 36 -20.75 -5.16 -25.17
C GLY A 36 -20.78 -6.46 -24.35
N SER A 37 -21.45 -7.48 -24.90
CA SER A 37 -21.60 -8.81 -24.29
C SER A 37 -20.27 -9.57 -24.08
N ASP A 38 -19.21 -9.12 -24.74
CA ASP A 38 -17.92 -9.81 -24.80
C ASP A 38 -16.87 -9.22 -23.85
N ALA A 39 -17.19 -8.12 -23.14
CA ALA A 39 -16.29 -7.50 -22.17
C ALA A 39 -16.09 -8.43 -20.96
N THR A 40 -14.84 -8.75 -20.63
CA THR A 40 -14.56 -9.56 -19.45
C THR A 40 -14.61 -8.70 -18.19
N VAL A 41 -14.81 -9.33 -17.02
CA VAL A 41 -14.69 -8.67 -15.71
C VAL A 41 -13.34 -7.95 -15.56
N GLY A 42 -12.27 -8.52 -16.14
CA GLY A 42 -10.94 -7.92 -16.12
C GLY A 42 -10.83 -6.65 -16.98
N ASP A 43 -11.56 -6.57 -18.09
CA ASP A 43 -11.59 -5.37 -18.95
C ASP A 43 -12.35 -4.23 -18.27
N LEU A 44 -13.52 -4.54 -17.69
CA LEU A 44 -14.31 -3.57 -16.94
C LEU A 44 -13.54 -3.00 -15.74
N SER A 45 -12.82 -3.85 -14.99
CA SER A 45 -11.98 -3.42 -13.86
C SER A 45 -10.81 -2.52 -14.29
N ARG A 46 -10.18 -2.82 -15.43
CA ARG A 46 -9.10 -2.00 -16.00
C ARG A 46 -9.63 -0.64 -16.45
N THR A 47 -10.73 -0.64 -17.18
CA THR A 47 -11.44 0.57 -17.63
C THR A 47 -11.78 1.47 -16.44
N ALA A 48 -12.47 0.93 -15.44
CA ALA A 48 -12.84 1.68 -14.24
C ALA A 48 -11.60 2.23 -13.50
N SER A 49 -10.49 1.49 -13.45
CA SER A 49 -9.26 1.98 -12.83
C SER A 49 -8.64 3.15 -13.60
N LEU A 50 -8.66 3.14 -14.93
CA LEU A 50 -8.16 4.25 -15.75
C LEU A 50 -9.06 5.48 -15.61
N LYS A 51 -10.39 5.30 -15.61
CA LYS A 51 -11.36 6.37 -15.34
C LYS A 51 -11.15 7.00 -13.97
N LEU A 52 -10.89 6.20 -12.93
CA LEU A 52 -10.54 6.72 -11.58
C LEU A 52 -9.23 7.54 -11.55
N VAL A 53 -8.26 7.25 -12.42
CA VAL A 53 -7.06 8.08 -12.57
C VAL A 53 -7.42 9.41 -13.24
N LEU A 54 -8.26 9.41 -14.27
CA LEU A 54 -8.76 10.63 -14.91
C LEU A 54 -9.56 11.49 -13.92
N GLU A 55 -10.42 10.89 -13.11
CA GLU A 55 -11.14 11.57 -12.02
C GLU A 55 -10.20 12.22 -11.01
N THR A 56 -9.04 11.60 -10.76
CA THR A 56 -8.00 12.21 -9.91
C THR A 56 -7.36 13.42 -10.58
N ALA A 57 -7.00 13.31 -11.86
CA ALA A 57 -6.45 14.43 -12.62
C ALA A 57 -7.43 15.61 -12.66
N ARG A 58 -8.73 15.33 -12.78
CA ARG A 58 -9.81 16.31 -12.70
C ARG A 58 -9.83 17.03 -11.35
N ALA A 59 -9.85 16.26 -10.26
CA ALA A 59 -9.91 16.81 -8.91
C ALA A 59 -8.68 17.63 -8.54
N SER A 60 -7.48 17.23 -9.00
CA SER A 60 -6.23 17.94 -8.70
C SER A 60 -5.91 19.09 -9.67
N SER A 61 -6.59 19.18 -10.81
CA SER A 61 -6.27 20.14 -11.90
C SER A 61 -4.78 20.11 -12.28
N SER A 62 -4.22 18.90 -12.35
CA SER A 62 -2.82 18.66 -12.65
C SER A 62 -2.63 17.20 -13.04
N ARG A 63 -1.50 16.88 -13.71
CA ARG A 63 -1.08 15.48 -13.86
C ARG A 63 -0.98 14.80 -12.48
N PRO A 64 -1.71 13.71 -12.21
CA PRO A 64 -1.63 13.03 -10.93
C PRO A 64 -0.39 12.15 -10.89
N ASP A 65 0.28 12.09 -9.73
CA ASP A 65 1.24 11.04 -9.42
C ASP A 65 0.53 9.82 -8.75
N PRO A 66 1.19 8.66 -8.61
CA PRO A 66 0.56 7.49 -7.99
C PRO A 66 0.05 7.73 -6.56
N MET A 67 0.72 8.59 -5.79
CA MET A 67 0.35 8.87 -4.42
C MET A 67 -0.91 9.75 -4.37
N ALA A 68 -1.00 10.73 -5.27
CA ALA A 68 -2.20 11.55 -5.45
C ALA A 68 -3.42 10.68 -5.78
N VAL A 69 -3.28 9.74 -6.72
CA VAL A 69 -4.37 8.77 -7.04
C VAL A 69 -4.73 7.95 -5.81
N ARG A 70 -3.74 7.36 -5.13
CA ARG A 70 -3.98 6.52 -3.95
C ARG A 70 -4.75 7.26 -2.86
N TRP A 71 -4.36 8.49 -2.55
CA TRP A 71 -5.00 9.26 -1.51
C TRP A 71 -6.38 9.76 -1.91
N HIS A 72 -6.55 10.21 -3.15
CA HIS A 72 -7.85 10.62 -3.65
C HIS A 72 -8.86 9.48 -3.57
N LEU A 73 -8.51 8.27 -4.04
CA LEU A 73 -9.40 7.10 -3.97
C LEU A 73 -9.68 6.65 -2.53
N PHE A 74 -8.71 6.84 -1.62
CA PHE A 74 -8.84 6.46 -0.21
C PHE A 74 -9.72 7.45 0.58
N SER A 75 -9.70 8.74 0.22
CA SER A 75 -10.49 9.79 0.87
C SER A 75 -11.89 9.97 0.28
N SER A 76 -12.07 9.68 -1.01
CA SER A 76 -13.35 9.87 -1.69
C SER A 76 -14.34 8.76 -1.32
N GLN A 77 -15.57 9.15 -0.99
CA GLN A 77 -16.63 8.20 -0.63
C GLN A 77 -17.33 7.62 -1.85
N THR A 78 -17.60 8.47 -2.85
CA THR A 78 -18.29 8.12 -4.09
C THR A 78 -17.85 9.03 -5.25
N PHE A 79 -17.93 8.51 -6.46
CA PHE A 79 -17.75 9.21 -7.74
C PHE A 79 -19.08 9.38 -8.49
N GLY A 80 -20.21 8.94 -7.91
CA GLY A 80 -21.53 9.03 -8.54
C GLY A 80 -21.77 8.02 -9.66
N ASP A 81 -20.89 7.02 -9.81
CA ASP A 81 -20.98 5.93 -10.78
C ASP A 81 -20.71 4.60 -10.06
N ASP A 82 -21.65 3.66 -10.16
CA ASP A 82 -21.61 2.39 -9.44
C ASP A 82 -20.38 1.53 -9.77
N ASP A 83 -19.91 1.57 -11.02
CA ASP A 83 -18.75 0.79 -11.46
C ASP A 83 -17.44 1.43 -10.97
N LEU A 84 -17.36 2.75 -11.02
CA LEU A 84 -16.24 3.49 -10.43
C LEU A 84 -16.18 3.29 -8.91
N ASP A 85 -17.32 3.35 -8.22
CA ASP A 85 -17.39 3.17 -6.77
C ASP A 85 -17.02 1.75 -6.35
N ARG A 86 -17.50 0.74 -7.08
CA ARG A 86 -17.10 -0.65 -6.87
C ARG A 86 -15.58 -0.83 -7.07
N GLN A 87 -15.00 -0.21 -8.08
CA GLN A 87 -13.56 -0.29 -8.34
C GLN A 87 -12.75 0.53 -7.33
N ARG A 88 -13.28 1.66 -6.85
CA ARG A 88 -12.69 2.50 -5.79
C ARG A 88 -12.54 1.71 -4.50
N VAL A 89 -13.58 0.98 -4.05
CA VAL A 89 -13.50 0.13 -2.85
C VAL A 89 -12.39 -0.94 -2.99
N ARG A 90 -12.18 -1.49 -4.20
CA ARG A 90 -11.08 -2.44 -4.46
C ARG A 90 -9.70 -1.77 -4.32
N TRP A 91 -9.56 -0.55 -4.82
CA TRP A 91 -8.36 0.27 -4.63
C TRP A 91 -8.12 0.64 -3.17
N GLU A 92 -9.18 0.96 -2.44
CA GLU A 92 -9.13 1.22 -1.01
C GLU A 92 -8.70 -0.02 -0.22
N ALA A 93 -9.26 -1.19 -0.52
CA ALA A 93 -8.88 -2.46 0.10
C ALA A 93 -7.39 -2.76 -0.12
N TYR A 94 -6.89 -2.54 -1.35
CA TYR A 94 -5.47 -2.65 -1.64
C TYR A 94 -4.64 -1.65 -0.84
N HIS A 95 -5.08 -0.38 -0.77
CA HIS A 95 -4.38 0.66 -0.05
C HIS A 95 -4.26 0.34 1.44
N CYS A 96 -5.36 -0.07 2.09
CA CYS A 96 -5.35 -0.54 3.48
C CYS A 96 -4.36 -1.69 3.68
N HIS A 97 -4.35 -2.67 2.77
CA HIS A 97 -3.42 -3.79 2.86
C HIS A 97 -1.95 -3.35 2.77
N ASP A 98 -1.62 -2.46 1.83
CA ASP A 98 -0.26 -1.94 1.67
C ASP A 98 0.14 -1.03 2.83
N PHE A 99 -0.78 -0.24 3.38
CA PHE A 99 -0.53 0.55 4.58
C PHE A 99 -0.24 -0.36 5.79
N MET A 100 -1.02 -1.43 5.99
CA MET A 100 -0.70 -2.43 7.02
C MET A 100 0.72 -3.00 6.85
N GLN A 101 1.16 -3.25 5.62
CA GLN A 101 2.53 -3.70 5.34
C GLN A 101 3.57 -2.63 5.71
N ILE A 102 3.31 -1.34 5.44
CA ILE A 102 4.18 -0.23 5.84
C ILE A 102 4.28 -0.11 7.36
N ALA A 103 3.17 -0.22 8.08
CA ALA A 103 3.17 -0.20 9.54
C ALA A 103 4.00 -1.36 10.11
N ALA A 104 3.82 -2.58 9.59
CA ALA A 104 4.64 -3.73 9.96
C ALA A 104 6.13 -3.56 9.57
N ALA A 105 6.41 -2.93 8.43
CA ALA A 105 7.75 -2.60 7.98
C ALA A 105 8.45 -1.59 8.90
N ALA A 106 7.74 -0.59 9.43
CA ALA A 106 8.28 0.36 10.41
C ALA A 106 8.62 -0.31 11.74
N LEU A 107 7.76 -1.24 12.20
CA LEU A 107 8.05 -2.08 13.36
C LEU A 107 9.25 -3.01 13.13
N LEU A 108 9.44 -3.51 11.90
CA LEU A 108 10.65 -4.25 11.52
C LEU A 108 11.90 -3.36 11.52
N GLU A 109 11.81 -2.15 10.98
CA GLU A 109 12.89 -1.15 11.05
C GLU A 109 13.31 -0.91 12.50
N TRP A 110 12.35 -0.73 13.40
CA TRP A 110 12.63 -0.56 14.82
C TRP A 110 13.33 -1.79 15.42
N ALA A 111 12.84 -3.01 15.15
CA ALA A 111 13.49 -4.22 15.59
C ALA A 111 14.95 -4.34 15.07
N LEU A 112 15.21 -3.92 13.83
CA LEU A 112 16.57 -3.88 13.26
C LEU A 112 17.45 -2.88 13.99
N VAL A 113 16.92 -1.70 14.35
CA VAL A 113 17.65 -0.72 15.16
C VAL A 113 18.05 -1.35 16.49
N LEU A 114 17.13 -2.01 17.19
CA LEU A 114 17.43 -2.71 18.45
C LEU A 114 18.53 -3.77 18.27
N MET A 115 18.45 -4.59 17.22
CA MET A 115 19.49 -5.59 16.90
C MET A 115 20.87 -4.96 16.64
N GLY A 116 20.90 -3.72 16.17
CA GLY A 116 22.13 -2.97 15.89
C GLY A 116 22.72 -2.23 17.10
N GLU A 117 22.08 -2.26 18.27
CA GLU A 117 22.60 -1.62 19.48
C GLU A 117 23.77 -2.37 20.12
N GLN A 118 23.93 -3.66 19.79
CA GLN A 118 24.99 -4.51 20.28
C GLN A 118 25.70 -5.19 19.11
N ASP A 119 27.02 -5.16 19.08
CA ASP A 119 27.82 -5.77 18.00
C ASP A 119 27.58 -7.29 17.88
N THR A 120 27.23 -7.95 18.98
CA THR A 120 26.90 -9.38 19.03
C THR A 120 25.47 -9.69 18.60
N GLY A 121 24.65 -8.66 18.34
CA GLY A 121 23.22 -8.80 18.09
C GLY A 121 22.43 -9.23 19.32
N LEU A 122 21.13 -9.47 19.11
CA LEU A 122 20.19 -9.81 20.19
C LEU A 122 19.48 -11.12 19.93
N THR A 123 19.24 -11.90 20.98
CA THR A 123 18.30 -13.02 20.97
C THR A 123 16.85 -12.51 20.86
N LEU A 124 15.92 -13.37 20.43
CA LEU A 124 14.50 -13.01 20.36
C LEU A 124 13.94 -12.60 21.73
N ALA A 125 14.42 -13.19 22.83
CA ALA A 125 13.99 -12.85 24.19
C ALA A 125 14.49 -11.46 24.60
N GLU A 126 15.73 -11.10 24.28
CA GLU A 126 16.28 -9.76 24.53
C GLU A 126 15.55 -8.70 23.69
N ILE A 127 15.22 -9.00 22.43
CA ILE A 127 14.41 -8.10 21.59
C ILE A 127 13.02 -7.92 22.21
N ARG A 128 12.37 -9.01 22.61
CA ARG A 128 11.06 -8.99 23.28
C ARG A 128 11.09 -8.07 24.51
N GLY A 129 12.09 -8.23 25.37
CA GLY A 129 12.27 -7.40 26.57
C GLY A 129 12.48 -5.92 26.26
N LYS A 130 13.33 -5.61 25.26
CA LYS A 130 13.59 -4.22 24.84
C LYS A 130 12.37 -3.53 24.23
N VAL A 131 11.62 -4.22 23.37
CA VAL A 131 10.38 -3.68 22.80
C VAL A 131 9.37 -3.40 23.92
N TRP A 132 9.17 -4.36 24.82
CA TRP A 132 8.26 -4.23 25.95
C TRP A 132 8.62 -3.04 26.85
N GLU A 133 9.89 -2.93 27.25
CA GLU A 133 10.39 -1.84 28.10
C GLU A 133 10.15 -0.47 27.46
N ARG A 134 10.45 -0.33 26.15
CA ARG A 134 10.34 0.96 25.46
C ARG A 134 8.91 1.37 25.16
N LEU A 135 8.03 0.40 24.87
CA LEU A 135 6.60 0.68 24.74
C LEU A 135 5.96 1.12 26.05
N GLY A 136 6.46 0.66 27.20
CA GLY A 136 5.89 0.98 28.52
C GLY A 136 5.83 2.47 28.87
N SER A 137 6.51 3.33 28.11
CA SER A 137 6.48 4.78 28.28
C SER A 137 5.39 5.50 27.47
N GLY A 138 4.73 4.81 26.54
CA GLY A 138 3.72 5.40 25.65
C GLY A 138 2.32 5.45 26.24
N VAL A 139 1.54 6.45 25.80
CA VAL A 139 0.12 6.58 26.18
C VAL A 139 -0.67 5.40 25.61
N GLY A 140 -1.48 4.76 26.44
CA GLY A 140 -2.27 3.58 26.06
C GLY A 140 -1.52 2.25 26.08
N ALA A 141 -0.24 2.22 26.47
CA ALA A 141 0.57 1.00 26.50
C ALA A 141 -0.01 -0.12 27.37
N ASP A 142 -0.61 0.25 28.51
CA ASP A 142 -1.23 -0.67 29.46
C ASP A 142 -2.74 -0.87 29.22
N GLU A 143 -3.33 -0.16 28.26
CA GLU A 143 -4.74 -0.36 27.91
C GLU A 143 -4.92 -1.65 27.12
N GLU A 144 -6.07 -2.31 27.28
CA GLU A 144 -6.44 -3.44 26.42
C GLU A 144 -6.50 -2.97 24.97
N TRP A 145 -5.96 -3.78 24.04
CA TRP A 145 -5.98 -3.47 22.60
C TRP A 145 -7.37 -3.08 22.10
N SER A 146 -8.41 -3.80 22.53
CA SER A 146 -9.78 -3.51 22.09
C SER A 146 -10.30 -2.14 22.56
N THR A 147 -9.80 -1.62 23.67
CA THR A 147 -10.15 -0.30 24.19
C THR A 147 -9.36 0.77 23.43
N TYR A 148 -8.04 0.57 23.29
CA TYR A 148 -7.18 1.46 22.52
C TYR A 148 -7.67 1.60 21.07
N GLN A 149 -7.94 0.48 20.40
CA GLN A 149 -8.41 0.45 19.01
C GLN A 149 -9.70 1.26 18.84
N ARG A 150 -10.72 1.02 19.67
CA ARG A 150 -12.01 1.72 19.60
C ARG A 150 -11.94 3.19 19.98
N SER A 151 -10.87 3.63 20.65
CA SER A 151 -10.66 5.04 20.97
C SER A 151 -10.28 5.87 19.74
N ILE A 152 -9.82 5.22 18.65
CA ILE A 152 -9.42 5.88 17.41
C ILE A 152 -10.62 5.94 16.47
N ASP A 153 -11.01 7.15 16.07
CA ASP A 153 -12.01 7.34 15.02
C ASP A 153 -11.34 7.26 13.63
N PRO A 154 -11.67 6.23 12.82
CA PRO A 154 -11.06 6.02 11.52
C PRO A 154 -11.46 7.10 10.49
N ARG A 155 -12.44 7.96 10.77
CA ARG A 155 -12.85 9.05 9.87
C ARG A 155 -12.02 10.32 10.05
N THR A 156 -11.47 10.52 11.24
CA THR A 156 -10.70 11.73 11.60
C THR A 156 -9.20 11.46 11.77
N PHE A 157 -8.78 10.18 11.77
CA PHE A 157 -7.38 9.79 11.76
C PHE A 157 -6.64 10.31 10.52
N ASP A 158 -5.50 10.99 10.71
CA ASP A 158 -4.68 11.50 9.62
C ASP A 158 -3.79 10.39 9.03
N TYR A 159 -4.36 9.63 8.10
CA TYR A 159 -3.67 8.56 7.37
C TYR A 159 -2.49 9.07 6.55
N GLN A 160 -2.59 10.26 5.95
CA GLN A 160 -1.53 10.80 5.11
C GLN A 160 -0.31 11.19 5.93
N GLU A 161 -0.54 11.86 7.07
CA GLU A 161 0.54 12.23 7.98
C GLU A 161 1.18 10.99 8.60
N ALA A 162 0.38 10.03 9.09
CA ALA A 162 0.90 8.77 9.63
C ALA A 162 1.76 8.03 8.59
N TRP A 163 1.30 7.91 7.34
CA TRP A 163 2.08 7.33 6.25
C TRP A 163 3.39 8.07 6.00
N SER A 164 3.34 9.40 5.98
CA SER A 164 4.51 10.26 5.76
C SER A 164 5.55 10.10 6.87
N ARG A 165 5.13 10.01 8.14
CA ARG A 165 6.02 9.74 9.28
C ARG A 165 6.66 8.36 9.20
N LEU A 166 5.89 7.34 8.85
CA LEU A 166 6.37 5.95 8.76
C LEU A 166 7.39 5.74 7.62
N THR A 167 7.13 6.33 6.46
CA THR A 167 7.99 6.20 5.27
C THR A 167 9.12 7.25 5.22
N GLY A 168 8.99 8.32 5.98
CA GLY A 168 9.97 9.40 6.05
C GLY A 168 11.20 9.09 6.91
N ARG A 169 12.15 10.03 6.94
CA ARG A 169 13.36 9.93 7.78
C ARG A 169 13.23 10.57 9.17
N ARG A 170 12.11 11.25 9.44
CA ARG A 170 11.89 11.98 10.69
C ARG A 170 11.31 11.05 11.76
N GLY A 171 11.47 11.44 13.01
CA GLY A 171 11.01 10.68 14.17
C GLY A 171 12.03 9.64 14.63
N THR A 172 12.01 9.39 15.93
CA THR A 172 12.71 8.28 16.57
C THR A 172 12.05 6.95 16.20
N PRO A 173 12.76 5.82 16.28
CA PRO A 173 12.17 4.50 16.05
C PRO A 173 10.94 4.22 16.94
N GLU A 174 10.96 4.69 18.18
CA GLU A 174 9.86 4.55 19.15
C GLU A 174 8.64 5.39 18.76
N GLU A 175 8.83 6.64 18.33
CA GLU A 175 7.73 7.47 17.81
C GLU A 175 7.08 6.83 16.58
N LYS A 176 7.90 6.33 15.64
CA LYS A 176 7.41 5.61 14.46
C LYS A 176 6.70 4.32 14.82
N ALA A 177 7.12 3.62 15.88
CA ALA A 177 6.42 2.43 16.36
C ALA A 177 5.01 2.79 16.84
N TRP A 178 4.85 3.89 17.59
CA TRP A 178 3.54 4.38 18.03
C TRP A 178 2.66 4.89 16.87
N ASP A 179 3.26 5.54 15.87
CA ASP A 179 2.57 5.87 14.62
C ASP A 179 2.06 4.60 13.92
N ALA A 180 2.88 3.54 13.88
CA ALA A 180 2.50 2.27 13.27
C ALA A 180 1.35 1.61 14.04
N ILE A 181 1.44 1.55 15.38
CA ILE A 181 0.39 1.00 16.25
C ILE A 181 -0.94 1.72 16.03
N SER A 182 -0.91 3.05 15.99
CA SER A 182 -2.09 3.88 15.77
C SER A 182 -2.68 3.70 14.37
N ALA A 183 -1.81 3.62 13.34
CA ALA A 183 -2.25 3.36 11.97
C ALA A 183 -2.88 1.96 11.83
N VAL A 184 -2.33 0.93 12.47
CA VAL A 184 -2.93 -0.42 12.48
C VAL A 184 -4.32 -0.39 13.11
N ALA A 185 -4.46 0.24 14.28
CA ALA A 185 -5.75 0.37 14.95
C ALA A 185 -6.77 1.15 14.09
N ALA A 186 -6.38 2.28 13.50
CA ALA A 186 -7.23 3.07 12.62
C ALA A 186 -7.69 2.29 11.38
N LEU A 187 -6.77 1.58 10.72
CA LEU A 187 -7.10 0.73 9.55
C LEU A 187 -8.08 -0.38 9.93
N PHE A 188 -7.91 -0.99 11.10
CA PHE A 188 -8.80 -2.07 11.55
C PHE A 188 -10.20 -1.54 11.88
N GLU A 189 -10.30 -0.39 12.54
CA GLU A 189 -11.58 0.29 12.73
C GLU A 189 -12.24 0.68 11.41
N ARG A 190 -11.45 1.19 10.44
CA ARG A 190 -11.97 1.53 9.11
C ARG A 190 -12.61 0.32 8.44
N VAL A 191 -11.92 -0.81 8.41
CA VAL A 191 -12.42 -2.06 7.81
C VAL A 191 -13.59 -2.65 8.60
N ALA A 192 -13.61 -2.49 9.91
CA ALA A 192 -14.71 -2.98 10.75
C ALA A 192 -15.99 -2.14 10.60
N GLN A 193 -15.87 -0.84 10.34
CA GLN A 193 -16.99 0.10 10.22
C GLN A 193 -17.56 0.21 8.80
N ASP A 194 -16.84 -0.26 7.77
CA ASP A 194 -17.26 -0.25 6.37
C ASP A 194 -17.51 -1.69 5.87
N GLU A 195 -18.80 -2.05 5.76
CA GLU A 195 -19.21 -3.41 5.38
C GLU A 195 -18.79 -3.77 3.94
N ASP A 196 -18.90 -2.83 3.00
CA ASP A 196 -18.53 -3.02 1.60
C ASP A 196 -17.02 -3.24 1.47
N LEU A 197 -16.22 -2.43 2.15
CA LEU A 197 -14.76 -2.59 2.22
C LEU A 197 -14.40 -3.95 2.82
N GLY A 198 -15.04 -4.33 3.92
CA GLY A 198 -14.83 -5.63 4.57
C GLY A 198 -15.17 -6.80 3.64
N GLU A 199 -16.26 -6.72 2.87
CA GLU A 199 -16.64 -7.74 1.90
C GLU A 199 -15.63 -7.85 0.75
N VAL A 200 -15.25 -6.72 0.16
CA VAL A 200 -14.25 -6.68 -0.91
C VAL A 200 -12.92 -7.26 -0.42
N MET A 201 -12.47 -6.92 0.78
CA MET A 201 -11.25 -7.52 1.34
C MET A 201 -11.37 -9.04 1.48
N ARG A 202 -12.49 -9.56 1.98
CA ARG A 202 -12.69 -11.02 2.14
C ARG A 202 -12.64 -11.74 0.79
N ARG A 203 -13.16 -11.12 -0.27
CA ARG A 203 -13.18 -11.66 -1.62
C ARG A 203 -11.81 -11.61 -2.30
N GLU A 204 -11.12 -10.47 -2.23
CA GLU A 204 -9.92 -10.19 -3.05
C GLU A 204 -8.61 -10.53 -2.33
N LEU A 205 -8.59 -10.55 -1.00
CA LEU A 205 -7.40 -10.81 -0.18
C LEU A 205 -7.53 -12.08 0.69
N PRO A 206 -8.02 -13.22 0.15
CA PRO A 206 -8.15 -14.43 0.93
C PRO A 206 -6.76 -14.91 1.36
N GLY A 207 -6.61 -15.26 2.64
CA GLY A 207 -5.39 -15.88 3.13
C GLY A 207 -5.18 -17.24 2.44
N ALA A 208 -4.22 -17.32 1.52
CA ALA A 208 -3.89 -18.56 0.82
C ALA A 208 -2.63 -19.22 1.38
N GLY A 209 -2.79 -20.36 2.07
CA GLY A 209 -1.69 -21.12 2.65
C GLY A 209 -0.88 -20.30 3.65
N ASN A 210 0.40 -20.05 3.34
CA ASN A 210 1.31 -19.24 4.17
C ASN A 210 1.33 -17.75 3.76
N ALA A 211 0.48 -17.31 2.83
CA ALA A 211 0.31 -15.89 2.52
C ALA A 211 -0.36 -15.18 3.70
N ARG A 212 0.02 -13.92 3.93
CA ARG A 212 -0.58 -13.08 4.96
C ARG A 212 -1.18 -11.85 4.29
N SER A 213 -2.41 -11.52 4.64
CA SER A 213 -3.13 -10.33 4.21
C SER A 213 -3.53 -9.52 5.44
N ILE A 214 -4.06 -8.30 5.23
CA ILE A 214 -4.58 -7.48 6.33
C ILE A 214 -5.62 -8.27 7.16
N LEU A 215 -6.48 -9.07 6.52
CA LEU A 215 -7.47 -9.90 7.22
C LEU A 215 -6.83 -10.93 8.15
N THR A 216 -5.75 -11.58 7.72
CA THR A 216 -5.06 -12.56 8.58
C THR A 216 -4.41 -11.92 9.79
N GLU A 217 -3.96 -10.65 9.66
CA GLU A 217 -3.40 -9.90 10.78
C GLU A 217 -4.52 -9.37 11.69
N MET A 218 -5.61 -8.81 11.12
CA MET A 218 -6.81 -8.39 11.85
C MET A 218 -7.37 -9.52 12.74
N ASN A 219 -7.56 -10.71 12.18
CA ASN A 219 -8.06 -11.86 12.94
C ASN A 219 -7.13 -12.19 14.13
N TRP A 220 -5.82 -12.11 13.93
CA TRP A 220 -4.87 -12.35 15.02
C TRP A 220 -4.99 -11.29 16.12
N PHE A 221 -5.19 -10.01 15.78
CA PHE A 221 -5.43 -8.96 16.78
C PHE A 221 -6.78 -9.14 17.48
N VAL A 222 -7.83 -9.55 16.76
CA VAL A 222 -9.15 -9.86 17.35
C VAL A 222 -9.05 -11.00 18.36
N ASP A 223 -8.35 -12.08 18.01
CA ASP A 223 -8.17 -13.24 18.89
C ASP A 223 -7.41 -12.90 20.19
N ASN A 224 -6.67 -11.79 20.21
CA ASN A 224 -5.86 -11.34 21.33
C ASN A 224 -6.29 -9.94 21.83
N ALA A 225 -7.51 -9.52 21.56
CA ALA A 225 -7.93 -8.13 21.76
C ALA A 225 -8.02 -7.69 23.24
N GLY A 226 -8.04 -8.63 24.18
CA GLY A 226 -8.01 -8.37 25.62
C GLY A 226 -6.60 -8.19 26.20
N GLU A 227 -5.55 -8.43 25.41
CA GLU A 227 -4.17 -8.21 25.86
C GLU A 227 -3.84 -6.71 25.91
N PRO A 228 -3.01 -6.25 26.85
CA PRO A 228 -2.50 -4.88 26.84
C PRO A 228 -1.75 -4.56 25.53
N VAL A 229 -1.87 -3.34 25.02
CA VAL A 229 -1.22 -2.89 23.77
C VAL A 229 0.26 -3.24 23.76
N ARG A 230 1.00 -2.96 24.84
CA ARG A 230 2.43 -3.26 24.93
C ARG A 230 2.73 -4.74 24.77
N ASP A 231 1.91 -5.61 25.35
CA ASP A 231 2.14 -7.06 25.39
C ASP A 231 1.81 -7.66 24.02
N LEU A 232 0.70 -7.22 23.44
CA LEU A 232 0.26 -7.62 22.12
C LEU A 232 1.25 -7.20 21.02
N ILE A 233 1.68 -5.94 21.01
CA ILE A 233 2.63 -5.44 20.00
C ILE A 233 4.01 -6.08 20.19
N THR A 234 4.44 -6.29 21.42
CA THR A 234 5.68 -7.03 21.71
C THR A 234 5.65 -8.43 21.11
N ALA A 235 4.54 -9.17 21.29
CA ALA A 235 4.36 -10.47 20.67
C ALA A 235 4.29 -10.35 19.13
N TYR A 236 3.60 -9.34 18.61
CA TYR A 236 3.46 -9.09 17.18
C TYR A 236 4.81 -8.90 16.49
N VAL A 237 5.68 -8.05 17.04
CA VAL A 237 7.01 -7.77 16.50
C VAL A 237 7.84 -9.05 16.39
N VAL A 238 7.84 -9.89 17.42
CA VAL A 238 8.64 -11.12 17.42
C VAL A 238 8.00 -12.18 16.53
N ASP A 239 6.75 -12.52 16.81
CA ASP A 239 6.10 -13.73 16.30
C ASP A 239 5.56 -13.53 14.88
N ARG A 240 5.13 -12.30 14.56
CA ARG A 240 4.49 -11.99 13.29
C ARG A 240 5.36 -11.15 12.35
N ILE A 241 6.34 -10.41 12.85
CA ILE A 241 7.22 -9.58 11.99
C ILE A 241 8.59 -10.24 11.78
N ILE A 242 9.39 -10.42 12.85
CA ILE A 242 10.78 -10.93 12.73
C ILE A 242 10.81 -12.36 12.18
N LEU A 243 10.01 -13.27 12.76
CA LEU A 243 9.93 -14.65 12.29
C LEU A 243 9.39 -14.74 10.86
N ARG A 244 8.44 -13.87 10.51
CA ARG A 244 7.88 -13.82 9.16
C ARG A 244 8.91 -13.34 8.14
N HIS A 245 9.66 -12.29 8.45
CA HIS A 245 10.74 -11.79 7.60
C HIS A 245 11.75 -12.90 7.30
N SER A 246 12.17 -13.62 8.35
CA SER A 246 13.10 -14.74 8.23
C SER A 246 12.56 -15.83 7.30
N TRP A 247 11.28 -16.20 7.46
CA TRP A 247 10.63 -17.18 6.60
C TRP A 247 10.55 -16.71 5.14
N VAL A 248 10.15 -15.46 4.87
CA VAL A 248 10.03 -14.91 3.52
C VAL A 248 11.40 -14.83 2.84
N ALA A 249 12.43 -14.35 3.56
CA ALA A 249 13.80 -14.28 3.04
C ALA A 249 14.32 -15.69 2.67
N MET A 250 14.06 -16.71 3.49
CA MET A 250 14.40 -18.09 3.15
C MET A 250 13.64 -18.63 1.94
N GLN A 251 12.36 -18.27 1.78
CA GLN A 251 11.59 -18.64 0.59
C GLN A 251 12.15 -17.98 -0.69
N LYS A 252 12.52 -16.70 -0.62
CA LYS A 252 13.13 -15.97 -1.74
C LYS A 252 14.49 -16.57 -2.10
N LEU A 253 15.33 -16.86 -1.12
CA LEU A 253 16.62 -17.53 -1.34
C LEU A 253 16.41 -18.88 -2.05
N ARG A 254 15.49 -19.71 -1.55
CA ARG A 254 15.23 -21.04 -2.12
C ARG A 254 14.68 -20.99 -3.55
N ARG A 255 13.75 -20.07 -3.84
CA ARG A 255 12.99 -20.06 -5.10
C ARG A 255 13.59 -19.15 -6.17
N GLN A 256 14.15 -18.01 -5.75
CA GLN A 256 14.60 -16.94 -6.64
C GLN A 256 16.12 -16.77 -6.63
N LYS A 257 16.84 -17.53 -5.79
CA LYS A 257 18.29 -17.37 -5.54
C LYS A 257 18.68 -15.94 -5.15
N ASP A 258 17.73 -15.22 -4.56
CA ASP A 258 17.86 -13.83 -4.15
C ASP A 258 18.07 -13.73 -2.62
N TYR A 259 18.92 -12.79 -2.19
CA TYR A 259 19.33 -12.62 -0.81
C TYR A 259 18.79 -11.29 -0.25
N THR A 260 17.74 -11.37 0.56
CA THR A 260 17.02 -10.20 1.12
C THR A 260 17.05 -10.14 2.64
N PHE A 261 18.05 -10.79 3.25
CA PHE A 261 18.19 -10.81 4.71
C PHE A 261 18.61 -9.43 5.23
N LEU A 262 17.81 -8.90 6.15
CA LEU A 262 18.09 -7.63 6.84
C LEU A 262 18.90 -7.87 8.13
N PHE A 263 18.89 -9.10 8.62
CA PHE A 263 19.69 -9.59 9.73
C PHE A 263 20.13 -11.03 9.47
N GLU A 264 21.22 -11.46 10.11
CA GLU A 264 21.71 -12.83 10.09
C GLU A 264 21.65 -13.46 11.49
N VAL A 265 21.57 -14.79 11.55
CA VAL A 265 21.59 -15.54 12.81
C VAL A 265 23.03 -16.01 13.09
N ARG A 266 23.61 -15.64 14.23
CA ARG A 266 24.88 -16.19 14.73
C ARG A 266 24.75 -16.56 16.20
N ASP A 267 25.06 -17.80 16.55
CA ASP A 267 25.00 -18.31 17.92
C ASP A 267 23.65 -18.00 18.63
N GLY A 268 22.54 -18.11 17.89
CA GLY A 268 21.18 -17.84 18.39
C GLY A 268 20.84 -16.34 18.52
N ARG A 269 21.72 -15.43 18.12
CA ARG A 269 21.54 -13.98 18.10
C ARG A 269 21.26 -13.46 16.70
N LEU A 270 20.43 -12.45 16.60
CA LEU A 270 20.08 -11.74 15.37
C LEU A 270 20.96 -10.50 15.25
N LEU A 271 21.83 -10.47 14.24
CA LEU A 271 22.74 -9.37 13.95
C LEU A 271 22.22 -8.59 12.76
N ARG A 272 22.03 -7.28 12.92
CA ARG A 272 21.64 -6.39 11.83
C ARG A 272 22.69 -6.43 10.71
N ARG A 273 22.23 -6.57 9.47
CA ARG A 273 23.06 -6.50 8.25
C ARG A 273 22.92 -5.16 7.54
N ASN A 274 21.67 -4.73 7.36
CA ASN A 274 21.34 -3.55 6.57
C ASN A 274 20.33 -2.68 7.31
N GLY A 275 20.29 -1.39 6.97
CA GLY A 275 19.13 -0.57 7.25
C GLY A 275 17.95 -0.96 6.37
N TYR A 276 16.76 -0.58 6.79
CA TYR A 276 15.53 -0.77 6.03
C TYR A 276 14.67 0.46 6.21
N VAL A 277 14.00 0.87 5.15
CA VAL A 277 13.01 1.94 5.17
C VAL A 277 11.72 1.35 4.60
N PRO A 278 10.56 1.55 5.24
CA PRO A 278 9.29 1.14 4.68
C PRO A 278 9.09 1.76 3.30
N VAL A 279 8.78 0.93 2.31
CA VAL A 279 8.46 1.38 0.95
C VAL A 279 7.11 0.79 0.57
N ALA A 280 6.25 1.64 0.04
CA ALA A 280 4.98 1.24 -0.50
C ALA A 280 5.17 0.28 -1.67
N THR A 281 4.32 -0.73 -1.75
CA THR A 281 4.17 -1.41 -3.03
C THR A 281 3.44 -0.44 -3.95
N THR A 282 4.12 0.07 -4.98
CA THR A 282 3.44 0.81 -6.04
C THR A 282 2.82 -0.20 -7.01
N PRO A 283 1.49 -0.31 -7.06
CA PRO A 283 0.85 -0.97 -8.19
C PRO A 283 1.22 -0.22 -9.48
N ARG A 284 0.90 -0.80 -10.64
CA ARG A 284 1.25 -0.27 -11.97
C ARG A 284 0.57 1.07 -12.34
N LEU A 285 0.28 1.93 -11.35
CA LEU A 285 -0.23 3.29 -11.48
C LEU A 285 0.69 4.18 -12.29
N ASN A 286 2.02 4.13 -12.06
CA ASN A 286 2.97 4.91 -12.87
C ASN A 286 2.83 4.58 -14.37
N PRO A 287 2.92 3.30 -14.79
CA PRO A 287 2.62 2.92 -16.17
C PRO A 287 1.23 3.33 -16.66
N ALA A 288 0.20 3.21 -15.82
CA ALA A 288 -1.17 3.60 -16.21
C ALA A 288 -1.31 5.11 -16.45
N ILE A 289 -0.75 5.94 -15.57
CA ILE A 289 -0.70 7.40 -15.73
C ILE A 289 0.11 7.75 -16.98
N GLN A 290 1.28 7.15 -17.17
CA GLN A 290 2.11 7.42 -18.34
C GLN A 290 1.37 7.03 -19.63
N PHE A 291 0.66 5.90 -19.62
CA PHE A 291 -0.18 5.52 -20.76
C PHE A 291 -1.23 6.58 -21.09
N LEU A 292 -1.95 7.11 -20.08
CA LEU A 292 -2.95 8.17 -20.28
C LEU A 292 -2.33 9.46 -20.84
N VAL A 293 -1.08 9.75 -20.49
CA VAL A 293 -0.31 10.85 -21.09
C VAL A 293 0.05 10.55 -22.54
N ASP A 294 0.54 9.34 -22.81
CA ASP A 294 0.96 8.93 -24.16
C ASP A 294 -0.21 8.96 -25.15
N VAL A 295 -1.45 8.66 -24.71
CA VAL A 295 -2.66 8.74 -25.53
C VAL A 295 -3.32 10.13 -25.56
N GLY A 296 -2.73 11.13 -24.88
CA GLY A 296 -3.19 12.53 -24.91
C GLY A 296 -4.45 12.80 -24.09
N LEU A 297 -4.72 12.01 -23.05
CA LEU A 297 -5.86 12.22 -22.14
C LEU A 297 -5.47 12.99 -20.88
N VAL A 298 -4.18 13.00 -20.54
CA VAL A 298 -3.62 13.76 -19.42
C VAL A 298 -2.40 14.51 -19.90
N ASP A 299 -2.28 15.77 -19.51
CA ASP A 299 -1.07 16.59 -19.66
C ASP A 299 -0.64 17.16 -18.30
N ASP A 300 0.33 18.07 -18.31
CA ASP A 300 0.85 18.69 -17.08
C ASP A 300 -0.22 19.52 -16.33
N GLU A 301 -1.23 20.04 -17.04
CA GLU A 301 -2.35 20.81 -16.48
C GLU A 301 -3.54 19.91 -16.06
N GLY A 302 -3.41 18.59 -16.23
CA GLY A 302 -4.42 17.61 -15.80
C GLY A 302 -5.17 17.03 -16.98
N LEU A 303 -6.50 17.11 -16.98
CA LEU A 303 -7.31 16.57 -18.07
C LEU A 303 -7.20 17.41 -19.33
N THR A 304 -7.00 16.74 -20.47
CA THR A 304 -7.15 17.37 -21.79
C THR A 304 -8.64 17.51 -22.15
N GLU A 305 -8.95 18.33 -23.15
CA GLU A 305 -10.34 18.51 -23.60
C GLU A 305 -10.97 17.21 -24.08
N ARG A 306 -10.19 16.40 -24.80
CA ARG A 306 -10.59 15.07 -25.25
C ARG A 306 -10.97 14.15 -24.09
N ALA A 307 -10.25 14.22 -22.97
CA ALA A 307 -10.59 13.43 -21.80
C ALA A 307 -11.90 13.88 -21.15
N ARG A 308 -12.20 15.19 -21.14
CA ARG A 308 -13.50 15.71 -20.68
C ARG A 308 -14.66 15.21 -21.54
N GLU A 309 -14.49 15.24 -22.86
CA GLU A 309 -15.46 14.68 -23.80
C GLU A 309 -15.71 13.19 -23.54
N LEU A 310 -14.65 12.41 -23.32
CA LEU A 310 -14.71 10.98 -22.98
C LEU A 310 -15.43 10.70 -21.65
N LEU A 311 -15.32 11.59 -20.67
CA LEU A 311 -16.03 11.50 -19.39
C LEU A 311 -17.48 12.00 -19.49
N GLY A 312 -17.93 12.47 -20.66
CA GLY A 312 -19.28 12.99 -20.85
C GLY A 312 -19.47 14.43 -20.34
N GLU A 313 -18.38 15.13 -20.02
CA GLU A 313 -18.38 16.56 -19.70
C GLU A 313 -18.32 17.34 -21.03
N ALA A 314 -19.45 17.45 -21.73
CA ALA A 314 -19.55 18.37 -22.85
C ALA A 314 -19.50 19.83 -22.35
N ALA A 315 -18.75 20.69 -23.05
CA ALA A 315 -18.63 22.13 -22.80
C ALA A 315 -19.98 22.88 -22.77
#